data_AF-A0A9P6WYN9-F1
#
_entry.id   AF-A0A9P6WYN9-F1
#
_cell.length_a   1.000
_cell.length_b   1.000
_cell.length_c   1.000
_cell.angle_alpha   90.00
_cell.angle_beta   90.00
_cell.angle_gamma   90.00
#
_symmetry.space_group_name_H-M   'P 1'
#
loop_
_entity.id
_entity.type
_entity.pdbx_description
1 polymer ?
#
loop_
_entity_poly.entity_id
_entity_poly.type
_entity_poly.pdbx_seq_one_letter_code
_entity_poly.pdbx_strand_id
1 'polypeptide(L)'
;MLKGRPFGLKHIASRYQRVINSILADVPYALAFVDDIIILSKSYEEHIIHVQNVIKKLTNANLILNVHKCHFAQTSVYLLGLCVDAKGSRLDPRKGW
;
A
#
# COMPACT_ATOMS: atom_id res chain seq x y z
N MET A 1 4.16 2.41 9.60
CA MET A 1 4.84 2.23 10.92
C MET A 1 4.39 0.95 11.61
N LEU A 2 5.26 -0.05 11.55
CA LEU A 2 5.01 -1.41 12.00
C LEU A 2 5.20 -1.49 13.52
N LYS A 3 4.13 -1.83 14.23
CA LYS A 3 4.10 -1.88 15.70
C LYS A 3 4.94 -3.07 16.17
N GLY A 4 5.93 -2.84 17.05
CA GLY A 4 6.71 -3.89 17.71
C GLY A 4 8.09 -4.22 17.13
N ARG A 5 8.64 -3.42 16.21
CA ARG A 5 10.03 -3.59 15.73
C ARG A 5 10.91 -2.43 16.19
N PRO A 6 12.19 -2.68 16.57
CA PRO A 6 13.12 -1.60 16.89
C PRO A 6 13.35 -0.72 15.66
N PHE A 7 13.21 0.59 15.82
CA PHE A 7 13.59 1.55 14.79
C PHE A 7 15.11 1.58 14.62
N GLY A 8 15.59 1.92 13.42
CA GLY A 8 17.03 2.11 13.17
C GLY A 8 17.80 0.89 12.65
N LEU A 9 17.18 -0.30 12.59
CA LEU A 9 17.82 -1.47 12.00
C LEU A 9 17.64 -1.49 10.46
N LYS A 10 18.72 -1.15 9.74
CA LYS A 10 18.76 -1.00 8.28
C LYS A 10 18.18 -2.18 7.48
N HIS A 11 18.24 -3.40 8.01
CA HIS A 11 17.78 -4.62 7.32
C HIS A 11 16.30 -4.95 7.52
N ILE A 12 15.62 -4.30 8.47
CA ILE A 12 14.22 -4.63 8.80
C ILE A 12 13.26 -4.21 7.70
N ALA A 13 13.49 -3.04 7.07
CA ALA A 13 12.65 -2.56 5.98
C ALA A 13 12.74 -3.50 4.75
N SER A 14 13.95 -3.92 4.38
CA SER A 14 14.14 -4.81 3.22
C SER A 14 13.54 -6.20 3.46
N ARG A 15 13.65 -6.74 4.68
CA ARG A 15 13.01 -8.01 5.03
C ARG A 15 11.49 -7.92 4.97
N TYR A 16 10.92 -6.83 5.48
CA TYR A 16 9.48 -6.60 5.43
C TYR A 16 8.97 -6.46 4.00
N GLN A 17 9.66 -5.68 3.16
CA GLN A 17 9.33 -5.56 1.74
C GLN A 17 9.30 -6.94 1.05
N ARG A 18 10.29 -7.81 1.32
CA ARG A 18 10.30 -9.17 0.76
C ARG A 18 9.10 -10.00 1.20
N VAL A 19 8.71 -9.92 2.47
CA VAL A 19 7.53 -10.64 2.99
C VAL A 19 6.26 -10.14 2.32
N ILE A 20 6.05 -8.82 2.24
CA ILE A 20 4.86 -8.26 1.59
C ILE A 20 4.83 -8.61 0.10
N ASN A 21 5.95 -8.49 -0.61
CA ASN A 21 6.04 -8.89 -2.01
C ASN A 21 5.68 -10.36 -2.21
N SER A 22 6.09 -11.24 -1.29
CA SER A 22 5.73 -12.66 -1.33
C SER A 22 4.24 -12.90 -1.11
N ILE A 23 3.59 -12.15 -0.21
CA ILE A 23 2.15 -12.26 0.07
C ILE A 23 1.31 -11.76 -1.11
N LEU A 24 1.80 -10.74 -1.81
CA LEU A 24 1.12 -10.11 -2.95
C LEU A 24 1.56 -10.66 -4.31
N ALA A 25 2.38 -11.71 -4.35
CA ALA A 25 2.99 -12.22 -5.59
C ALA A 25 1.96 -12.65 -6.66
N ASP A 26 0.79 -13.12 -6.23
CA ASP A 26 -0.34 -13.52 -7.06
C ASP A 26 -1.44 -12.44 -7.17
N VAL A 27 -1.12 -11.20 -6.79
CA VAL A 27 -2.06 -10.08 -6.76
C VAL A 27 -1.56 -8.99 -7.70
N PRO A 28 -1.80 -9.09 -9.02
CA PRO A 28 -1.20 -8.20 -10.02
C PRO A 28 -1.67 -6.74 -9.92
N TYR A 29 -2.77 -6.51 -9.21
CA TYR A 29 -3.37 -5.20 -8.95
C TYR A 29 -2.91 -4.56 -7.63
N ALA A 30 -2.03 -5.21 -6.88
CA ALA A 30 -1.47 -4.68 -5.64
C ALA A 30 0.05 -4.47 -5.76
N LEU A 31 0.52 -3.33 -5.28
CA LEU A 31 1.94 -2.97 -5.24
C LEU A 31 2.31 -2.62 -3.81
N ALA A 32 3.40 -3.20 -3.32
CA ALA A 32 3.95 -2.82 -2.02
C ALA A 32 5.13 -1.88 -2.20
N PHE A 33 5.09 -0.74 -1.51
CA PHE A 33 6.16 0.23 -1.51
C PHE A 33 6.51 0.63 -0.07
N VAL A 34 7.64 0.11 0.42
CA VAL A 34 8.14 0.29 1.78
C VAL A 34 7.10 -0.12 2.83
N ASP A 35 6.40 0.86 3.41
CA ASP A 35 5.44 0.69 4.50
C ASP A 35 3.98 0.67 3.99
N ASP A 36 3.75 1.02 2.71
CA ASP A 36 2.42 1.21 2.13
C ASP A 36 2.11 0.14 1.07
N ILE A 37 0.82 -0.20 0.94
CA ILE A 37 0.29 -1.08 -0.10
C ILE A 37 -0.71 -0.27 -0.93
N ILE A 38 -0.52 -0.28 -2.24
CA ILE A 38 -1.35 0.42 -3.21
C ILE A 38 -2.15 -0.63 -3.98
N ILE A 39 -3.46 -0.41 -4.10
CA ILE A 39 -4.37 -1.29 -4.82
C ILE A 39 -4.98 -0.48 -5.97
N LEU A 40 -4.79 -0.95 -7.19
CA LEU A 40 -5.25 -0.29 -8.42
C LEU A 40 -6.35 -1.12 -9.07
N SER A 41 -7.41 -0.50 -9.59
CA SER A 41 -8.55 -1.20 -10.18
C SER A 41 -9.21 -0.33 -11.24
N LYS A 42 -9.93 -0.93 -12.19
CA LYS A 42 -10.52 -0.19 -13.32
C LYS A 42 -11.91 0.34 -13.00
N SER A 43 -12.64 -0.31 -12.10
CA SER A 43 -13.93 0.14 -11.61
C SER A 43 -14.02 0.07 -10.09
N TYR A 44 -15.05 0.72 -9.52
CA TYR A 44 -15.28 0.71 -8.09
C TYR A 44 -15.69 -0.69 -7.57
N GLU A 45 -16.50 -1.40 -8.35
CA GLU A 45 -16.96 -2.76 -8.04
C GLU A 45 -15.78 -3.74 -8.00
N GLU A 46 -14.89 -3.66 -9.01
CA GLU A 46 -13.65 -4.42 -9.04
C GLU A 46 -12.74 -4.04 -7.86
N HIS A 47 -12.68 -2.75 -7.51
CA HIS A 47 -11.86 -2.27 -6.41
C HIS A 47 -12.28 -2.87 -5.06
N ILE A 48 -13.58 -3.00 -4.80
CA ILE A 48 -14.08 -3.65 -3.58
C ILE A 48 -13.56 -5.08 -3.47
N ILE A 49 -13.65 -5.86 -4.55
CA ILE A 49 -13.19 -7.25 -4.60
C ILE A 49 -11.67 -7.32 -4.36
N HIS A 50 -10.91 -6.45 -5.01
CA HIS A 50 -9.46 -6.38 -4.87
C HIS A 50 -9.02 -6.02 -3.45
N VAL A 51 -9.64 -5.00 -2.85
CA VAL A 51 -9.38 -4.59 -1.46
C VAL A 51 -9.67 -5.73 -0.49
N GLN A 52 -10.83 -6.40 -0.64
CA GLN A 52 -11.19 -7.54 0.21
C GLN A 52 -10.18 -8.68 0.10
N ASN A 53 -9.74 -9.02 -1.12
CA ASN A 53 -8.74 -10.07 -1.32
C ASN A 53 -7.40 -9.73 -0.65
N VAL A 54 -6.91 -8.50 -0.85
CA VAL A 54 -5.65 -8.05 -0.23
C VAL A 54 -5.75 -8.07 1.29
N ILE A 55 -6.82 -7.53 1.87
CA ILE A 55 -7.03 -7.56 3.34
C ILE A 55 -7.03 -9.01 3.84
N LYS A 56 -7.75 -9.92 3.17
CA LYS A 56 -7.79 -11.34 3.54
C LYS A 56 -6.40 -11.98 3.53
N LYS A 57 -5.59 -11.71 2.50
CA LYS A 57 -4.21 -12.21 2.41
C LYS A 57 -3.33 -11.68 3.54
N LEU A 58 -3.43 -10.39 3.86
CA LEU A 58 -2.69 -9.79 4.97
C LEU A 58 -3.12 -10.37 6.32
N THR A 59 -4.42 -10.56 6.54
CA THR A 59 -4.96 -11.20 7.74
C THR A 59 -4.47 -12.64 7.90
N ASN A 60 -4.46 -13.43 6.81
CA ASN A 60 -3.95 -14.80 6.81
C ASN A 60 -2.44 -14.88 7.11
N ALA A 61 -1.70 -13.81 6.86
CA ALA A 61 -0.28 -13.69 7.20
C ALA A 61 -0.06 -13.04 8.59
N ASN A 62 -1.11 -12.89 9.40
CA ASN A 62 -1.08 -12.24 10.72
C ASN A 62 -0.56 -10.79 10.70
N LEU A 63 -0.77 -10.07 9.59
CA LEU A 63 -0.47 -8.66 9.48
C LEU A 63 -1.69 -7.82 9.85
N ILE A 64 -1.46 -6.78 10.65
CA ILE A 64 -2.51 -5.89 11.14
C ILE A 64 -2.40 -4.55 10.42
N LEU A 65 -3.49 -4.14 9.79
CA LEU A 65 -3.61 -2.84 9.16
C LEU A 65 -3.83 -1.75 10.21
N ASN A 66 -3.19 -0.61 10.01
CA ASN A 66 -3.53 0.59 10.77
C ASN A 66 -4.67 1.33 10.06
N VAL A 67 -5.91 1.02 10.44
CA VAL A 67 -7.13 1.53 9.78
C VAL A 67 -7.14 3.06 9.69
N HIS A 68 -6.65 3.77 10.72
CA HIS A 68 -6.60 5.23 10.73
C HIS A 68 -5.66 5.84 9.69
N LYS A 69 -4.74 5.04 9.13
CA LYS A 69 -3.80 5.47 8.08
C LYS A 69 -4.18 4.93 6.70
N CYS A 70 -5.21 4.08 6.61
CA CYS A 70 -5.67 3.54 5.35
C CYS A 70 -6.56 4.56 4.63
N HIS A 71 -6.32 4.71 3.32
CA HIS A 71 -7.12 5.55 2.44
C HIS A 71 -7.71 4.64 1.36
N PHE A 72 -9.03 4.48 1.37
CA PHE A 72 -9.73 3.56 0.47
C PHE A 72 -10.46 4.32 -0.63
N ALA A 73 -10.64 3.67 -1.79
CA ALA A 73 -11.43 4.16 -2.92
C ALA A 73 -11.14 5.61 -3.32
N GLN A 74 -9.85 5.97 -3.36
CA GLN A 74 -9.41 7.29 -3.79
C GLN A 74 -9.27 7.34 -5.31
N THR A 75 -9.60 8.48 -5.92
CA THR A 75 -9.36 8.73 -7.34
C THR A 75 -7.90 9.11 -7.64
N SER A 76 -7.14 9.44 -6.60
CA SER A 76 -5.71 9.72 -6.66
C SER A 76 -4.97 9.04 -5.51
N VAL A 77 -3.72 8.65 -5.77
CA VAL A 77 -2.82 8.06 -4.79
C VAL A 77 -1.64 9.00 -4.60
N TYR A 78 -1.21 9.17 -3.36
CA TYR A 78 -0.07 9.99 -3.02
C TYR A 78 1.08 9.12 -2.55
N LEU A 79 2.19 9.15 -3.28
CA LEU A 79 3.34 8.30 -3.03
C LEU A 79 4.62 9.06 -3.38
N LEU A 80 5.64 8.97 -2.53
CA LEU A 80 6.97 9.54 -2.79
C LEU A 80 6.98 11.04 -3.16
N GLY A 81 6.03 11.82 -2.63
CA GLY A 81 5.91 13.25 -2.98
C GLY A 81 5.28 13.51 -4.35
N LEU A 82 4.68 12.49 -4.96
CA LEU A 82 3.86 12.59 -6.16
C LEU A 82 2.38 12.34 -5.82
N CYS A 83 1.50 12.99 -6.58
CA CYS A 83 0.09 12.65 -6.70
C CYS A 83 -0.11 11.96 -8.06
N VAL A 84 -0.59 10.73 -8.04
CA VAL A 84 -0.85 9.91 -9.23
C VAL A 84 -2.35 9.68 -9.35
N ASP A 85 -2.91 10.00 -10.50
CA ASP A 85 -4.32 9.74 -10.82
C ASP A 85 -4.47 9.30 -12.29
N ALA A 86 -5.71 9.19 -12.75
CA ALA A 86 -6.02 8.77 -14.12
C ALA A 86 -5.41 9.66 -15.22
N LYS A 87 -4.96 10.89 -14.90
CA LYS A 87 -4.33 11.81 -15.85
C LYS A 87 -2.80 11.70 -15.86
N GLY A 88 -2.21 10.93 -14.96
CA GLY A 88 -0.77 10.76 -14.82
C GLY A 88 -0.26 11.17 -13.44
N SER A 89 1.03 11.51 -13.36
CA SER A 89 1.70 11.93 -12.13
C SER A 89 2.02 13.42 -12.11
N ARG A 90 1.89 14.04 -10.94
CA ARG A 90 2.32 15.42 -10.65
C ARG A 90 2.95 15.50 -9.27
N LEU A 91 3.62 16.60 -8.96
CA LEU A 91 4.09 16.85 -7.59
C LEU A 91 2.91 16.89 -6.61
N ASP A 92 3.10 16.29 -5.43
CA ASP A 92 2.09 16.29 -4.38
C ASP A 92 1.84 17.74 -3.91
N PRO A 93 0.66 18.33 -4.17
CA PRO A 93 0.37 19.72 -3.84
C PRO A 93 0.28 19.96 -2.33
N ARG A 94 0.22 18.90 -1.51
CA ARG A 94 0.20 18.98 -0.05
C ARG A 94 1.59 19.18 0.55
N LYS A 95 2.64 18.94 -0.26
CA LYS A 95 4.01 19.22 0.11
C LYS A 95 4.29 20.67 -0.30
N GLY A 96 4.46 21.55 0.68
CA GLY A 96 5.05 22.87 0.44
C GLY A 96 6.55 22.67 0.21
N TRP A 97 7.01 22.99 -1.00
CA TRP A 97 8.43 22.98 -1.36
C TRP A 97 8.99 24.39 -1.25
#